data_AF-A0AAD1IUX9-F1
#
_entry.id   AF-A0AAD1IUX9-F1
#
_cell.length_a   1.000
_cell.length_b   1.000
_cell.length_c   1.000
_cell.angle_alpha   90.00
_cell.angle_beta   90.00
_cell.angle_gamma   90.00
#
_symmetry.space_group_name_H-M   'P 1'
#
loop_
_entity.id
_entity.type
_entity.pdbx_description
1 polymer ?
#
loop_
_entity_poly.entity_id
_entity_poly.type
_entity_poly.pdbx_seq_one_letter_code
_entity_poly.pdbx_strand_id
1 'polypeptide(L)' 'MRIYREGRAAYPHTIDCPYTGDLVAARMWRLGWQKARDEHRGIPPVTETLQRMSEQLADLAPLAERLGDHD' A
#
# COMPACT_ATOMS: atom_id res chain seq x y z
N MET A 1 21.72 0.85 -5.23
CA MET A 1 21.06 1.39 -4.01
C MET A 1 20.87 2.91 -3.98
N ARG A 2 21.60 3.72 -4.75
CA ARG A 2 21.47 5.20 -4.73
C ARG A 2 20.06 5.71 -5.08
N ILE A 3 19.50 5.28 -6.21
CA ILE A 3 18.18 5.72 -6.72
C ILE A 3 17.04 5.45 -5.72
N TYR A 4 17.09 4.31 -5.04
CA TYR A 4 16.14 3.98 -3.99
C TYR A 4 16.19 4.96 -2.80
N ARG A 5 17.40 5.36 -2.36
CA ARG A 5 17.56 6.34 -1.28
C ARG A 5 17.09 7.73 -1.69
N GLU A 6 17.33 8.12 -2.94
CA GLU A 6 16.82 9.38 -3.51
C GLU A 6 15.28 9.40 -3.50
N GLY A 7 14.63 8.30 -3.86
CA GLY A 7 13.17 8.18 -3.75
C GLY A 7 12.66 8.26 -2.32
N ARG A 8 13.36 7.63 -1.37
CA ARG A 8 13.02 7.69 0.06
C ARG A 8 13.12 9.11 0.62
N ALA A 9 14.14 9.87 0.23
CA ALA A 9 14.35 11.25 0.67
C ALA A 9 13.42 12.26 -0.01
N ALA A 10 12.86 11.93 -1.18
CA ALA A 10 11.91 12.79 -1.88
C ALA A 10 10.52 12.79 -1.22
N TYR A 11 10.21 11.80 -0.37
CA TYR A 11 9.01 11.81 0.45
C TYR A 11 9.17 12.76 1.66
N PRO A 12 8.16 13.57 2.03
CA PRO A 12 6.84 13.74 1.41
C PRO A 12 6.80 14.82 0.31
N HIS A 13 7.95 15.39 -0.03
CA HIS A 13 8.07 16.61 -0.81
C HIS A 13 7.59 16.51 -2.27
N THR A 14 7.78 15.37 -2.94
CA THR A 14 7.28 15.17 -4.31
C THR A 14 7.08 13.70 -4.66
N ILE A 15 6.10 13.40 -5.51
CA ILE A 15 5.86 12.08 -6.11
C ILE A 15 6.36 12.01 -7.57
N ASP A 16 6.76 13.15 -8.15
CA ASP A 16 7.18 13.23 -9.55
C ASP A 16 8.57 12.62 -9.72
N CYS A 17 8.60 11.43 -10.32
CA CYS A 17 9.82 10.66 -10.52
C CYS A 17 10.66 11.23 -11.67
N PRO A 18 11.94 11.60 -11.44
CA PRO A 18 12.76 12.23 -12.48
C PRO A 18 13.28 11.26 -13.56
N TYR A 19 13.09 9.95 -13.41
CA TYR A 19 13.66 8.92 -14.29
C TYR A 19 12.71 8.46 -15.40
N THR A 20 12.09 9.38 -16.12
CA THR A 20 11.04 9.06 -17.12
C THR A 20 11.53 8.21 -18.30
N GLY A 21 12.83 8.24 -18.61
CA GLY A 21 13.46 7.45 -19.68
C GLY A 21 14.08 6.12 -19.26
N ASP A 22 14.11 5.80 -17.96
CA ASP A 22 14.65 4.55 -17.43
C ASP A 22 13.63 3.91 -16.47
N LEU A 23 12.95 2.88 -16.98
CA LEU A 23 11.90 2.18 -16.23
C LEU A 23 12.41 1.50 -14.96
N VAL A 24 13.65 1.01 -14.96
CA VAL A 24 14.26 0.32 -13.82
C VAL A 24 14.61 1.33 -12.73
N ALA A 25 15.24 2.45 -13.12
CA ALA A 25 15.50 3.57 -12.22
C ALA A 25 14.20 4.14 -11.65
N ALA A 26 13.19 4.37 -12.49
CA ALA A 26 11.90 4.88 -12.06
C ALA A 26 11.21 3.95 -11.06
N ARG A 27 11.29 2.63 -11.27
CA ARG A 27 10.75 1.64 -10.33
C ARG A 27 11.50 1.66 -9.01
N MET A 28 12.83 1.68 -9.03
CA MET A 28 13.64 1.75 -7.80
C MET A 28 13.36 3.02 -6.99
N TRP A 29 13.22 4.17 -7.66
CA TRP A 29 12.91 5.44 -7.00
C TRP A 29 11.53 5.39 -6.34
N ARG A 30 10.49 4.94 -7.07
CA ARG A 30 9.13 4.82 -6.52
C ARG A 30 9.04 3.88 -5.32
N LEU A 31 9.80 2.77 -5.33
CA LEU A 31 9.86 1.85 -4.19
C LEU A 31 10.43 2.53 -2.93
N GLY A 32 11.48 3.34 -3.08
CA GLY A 32 12.04 4.12 -1.97
C GLY A 32 11.03 5.11 -1.38
N TRP A 33 10.33 5.82 -2.27
CA TRP A 33 9.29 6.78 -1.88
C TRP A 33 8.12 6.12 -1.15
N GLN A 34 7.61 5.00 -1.69
CA GLN A 34 6.53 4.24 -1.06
C GLN A 34 6.92 3.73 0.33
N LYS A 35 8.15 3.23 0.47
CA LYS A 35 8.65 2.79 1.78
C LYS A 35 8.68 3.93 2.79
N ALA A 36 9.18 5.12 2.41
CA ALA A 36 9.17 6.29 3.28
C ALA A 36 7.74 6.71 3.68
N ARG A 37 6.80 6.68 2.72
CA ARG A 37 5.39 6.96 2.99
C ARG A 37 4.80 5.99 4.01
N ASP A 38 5.05 4.71 3.83
CA ASP A 38 4.49 3.67 4.68
C ASP A 38 5.11 3.72 6.09
N GLU A 39 6.41 4.03 6.20
CA GLU A 39 7.08 4.31 7.48
C GLU A 39 6.51 5.56 8.17
N HIS A 40 6.28 6.64 7.42
CA HIS A 40 5.74 7.89 7.95
C HIS A 40 4.27 7.78 8.36
N ARG A 41 3.46 6.98 7.64
CA ARG A 41 2.08 6.65 8.03
C ARG A 41 2.03 5.79 9.29
N GLY A 42 3.14 5.16 9.67
CA GLY A 42 3.16 4.08 10.65
C GLY A 42 2.47 2.83 10.12
N ILE A 43 2.77 1.68 10.75
CA ILE A 43 1.93 0.49 10.58
C ILE A 43 0.59 0.85 11.26
N PRO A 44 -0.57 0.79 10.57
CA PRO A 44 -1.84 0.97 11.25
C PRO A 44 -1.87 -0.05 12.39
N PRO A 45 -2.21 0.36 13.63
CA PRO A 45 -2.19 -0.54 14.77
C PRO A 45 -2.93 -1.83 14.43
N VAL A 46 -2.43 -2.97 14.92
CA VAL A 46 -3.02 -4.29 14.64
C VAL A 46 -4.54 -4.28 14.83
N THR A 47 -5.03 -3.51 15.80
CA THR A 47 -6.44 -3.26 16.06
C THR A 47 -7.19 -2.65 14.89
N GLU A 48 -6.64 -1.64 14.21
CA GLU A 48 -7.25 -0.99 13.04
C GLU A 48 -7.21 -1.92 11.82
N THR A 49 -6.16 -2.73 11.69
CA THR A 49 -6.07 -3.77 10.66
C THR A 49 -7.12 -4.86 10.88
N LEU A 50 -7.26 -5.35 12.11
CA LEU A 50 -8.26 -6.35 12.49
C LEU A 50 -9.68 -5.81 12.34
N GLN A 51 -9.91 -4.54 12.68
CA GLN A 51 -11.21 -3.90 12.51
C GLN A 51 -11.61 -3.82 11.03
N ARG A 52 -10.71 -3.37 10.15
CA ARG A 52 -10.98 -3.36 8.70
C ARG A 52 -11.22 -4.77 8.16
N MET A 53 -10.47 -5.77 8.60
CA MET A 53 -10.70 -7.16 8.19
C MET A 53 -12.05 -7.69 8.69
N SER A 54 -12.46 -7.31 9.91
CA SER A 54 -13.76 -7.68 10.46
C SER A 54 -14.91 -7.03 9.68
N GLU A 55 -14.79 -5.76 9.30
CA GLU A 55 -15.77 -5.06 8.46
C GLU A 55 -15.90 -5.73 7.09
N GLN A 56 -14.77 -6.07 6.46
CA GLN A 56 -14.75 -6.79 5.18
C GLN A 56 -15.37 -8.19 5.26
N LEU A 57 -15.16 -8.91 6.36
CA LEU A 57 -15.78 -10.23 6.57
C LEU A 57 -17.29 -10.10 6.80
N ALA A 58 -17.74 -9.07 7.51
CA ALA A 58 -19.17 -8.80 7.71
C ALA A 58 -19.89 -8.51 6.38
N ASP A 59 -19.24 -7.80 5.45
CA ASP A 59 -19.80 -7.54 4.11
C ASP A 59 -19.92 -8.80 3.25
N LEU A 60 -19.10 -9.83 3.51
CA LEU A 60 -19.12 -11.10 2.78
C LEU A 60 -20.07 -12.14 3.40
N ALA A 61 -20.43 -12.00 4.67
CA ALA A 61 -21.38 -12.88 5.36
C ALA A 61 -22.73 -13.06 4.62
N PRO A 62 -23.41 -11.99 4.13
CA PRO A 62 -24.68 -12.16 3.42
C PRO A 62 -24.53 -12.83 2.05
N LEU A 63 -23.33 -12.83 1.45
CA LEU A 63 -23.06 -13.58 0.23
C LEU A 63 -22.91 -15.07 0.50
N ALA A 64 -22.33 -15.44 1.66
CA ALA A 64 -22.20 -16.83 2.08
C ALA A 64 -23.56 -17.46 2.43
N GLU A 65 -24.45 -16.73 3.10
CA GLU A 65 -25.82 -17.20 3.38
C GLU A 65 -26.61 -17.45 2.09
N ARG A 66 -26.51 -16.53 1.12
CA ARG A 66 -27.17 -16.67 -0.19
C ARG A 66 -26.63 -17.83 -1.04
N LEU A 67 -25.39 -18.25 -0.81
CA LEU A 67 -24.79 -19.41 -1.48
C LEU A 67 -25.18 -20.74 -0.78
N GLY A 68 -25.50 -20.70 0.51
CA GLY A 68 -25.93 -21.87 1.29
C GLY A 68 -27.41 -22.25 1.12
N ASP A 69 -28.27 -21.30 0.72
CA ASP A 69 -29.71 -21.53 0.46
C ASP A 69 -30.00 -22.21 -0.91
N HIS A 70 -28.96 -22.62 -1.64
CA HIS A 70 -29.07 -23.20 -2.98
C HIS A 70 -28.79 -24.72 -3.07
N ASP A 71 -28.79 -25.45 -1.94
CA ASP A 71 -28.78 -26.93 -1.90
C ASP A 71 -30.16 -27.53 -1.58
#